data_AF-A0A1E9JSI8-F1
#
_entry.id   AF-A0A1E9JSI8-F1
#
_cell.length_a   1.000
_cell.length_b   1.000
_cell.length_c   1.000
_cell.angle_alpha   90.00
_cell.angle_beta   90.00
_cell.angle_gamma   90.00
#
_symmetry.space_group_name_H-M   'P 1'
#
loop_
_entity.id
_entity.type
_entity.pdbx_description
1 polymer ?
#
loop_
_entity_poly.entity_id
_entity_poly.type
_entity_poly.pdbx_seq_one_letter_code
_entity_poly.pdbx_strand_id
1 'polypeptide(L)'
;MKKILGIFFFLSCLVITVYSQEINEKEGRKVLEQIRREIQNEEKAKQKAIEDAEKVRIAAEKEEEKKGKKILEDIRRDMNESLEEKVFRSENTLEARMAAAGTAFEIGKERMAFLKMEEEEIIKLEEALGVEADKNRVFLSQKFDETYDKFNSNNNQIENILLENEKLNEYLSRLDKMEQKVKVGN
;
A
#
# COMPACT_ATOMS: atom_id res chain seq x y z
N MET A 1 21.00 67.23 73.93
CA MET A 1 21.55 66.82 72.60
C MET A 1 21.81 65.31 72.49
N LYS A 2 22.40 64.63 73.48
CA LYS A 2 22.73 63.18 73.39
C LYS A 2 21.53 62.24 73.14
N LYS A 3 20.33 62.54 73.69
CA LYS A 3 19.10 61.73 73.48
C LYS A 3 18.45 61.91 72.09
N ILE A 4 18.60 63.08 71.48
CA ILE A 4 18.02 63.39 70.15
C ILE A 4 18.85 62.75 69.03
N LEU A 5 20.17 62.68 69.20
CA LEU A 5 21.07 62.04 68.23
C LEU A 5 20.82 60.52 68.11
N GLY A 6 20.54 59.84 69.23
CA GLY A 6 20.25 58.39 69.23
C GLY A 6 18.94 58.04 68.53
N ILE A 7 17.91 58.90 68.65
CA ILE A 7 16.62 58.72 67.98
C ILE A 7 16.76 58.90 66.47
N PHE A 8 17.53 59.89 66.02
CA PHE A 8 17.81 60.09 64.58
C PHE A 8 18.56 58.91 63.97
N PHE A 9 19.53 58.35 64.70
CA PHE A 9 20.29 57.17 64.24
C PHE A 9 19.39 55.94 64.11
N PHE A 10 18.53 55.67 65.11
CA PHE A 10 17.55 54.58 65.07
C PHE A 10 16.51 54.72 63.95
N LEU A 11 15.99 55.93 63.70
CA LEU A 11 15.07 56.17 62.58
C LEU A 11 15.75 55.92 61.23
N SER A 12 17.02 56.34 61.07
CA SER A 12 17.76 56.12 59.83
C SER A 12 18.00 54.63 59.54
N CYS A 13 18.29 53.82 60.58
CA CYS A 13 18.43 52.37 60.45
C CYS A 13 17.09 51.71 60.07
N LEU A 14 15.98 52.14 60.69
CA LEU A 14 14.64 51.63 60.37
C LEU A 14 14.24 51.91 58.91
N VAL A 15 14.50 53.12 58.42
CA VAL A 15 14.25 53.50 57.02
C VAL A 15 15.09 52.65 56.06
N ILE A 16 16.37 52.42 56.37
CA ILE A 16 17.26 51.59 55.54
C ILE A 16 16.81 50.12 55.54
N THR A 17 16.37 49.57 56.69
CA THR A 17 15.86 48.20 56.76
C THR A 17 14.55 48.02 56.00
N VAL A 18 13.62 48.98 56.10
CA VAL A 18 12.34 48.95 55.37
C VAL A 18 12.57 49.09 53.87
N TYR A 19 13.46 49.99 53.43
CA TYR A 19 13.86 50.11 52.03
C TYR A 19 14.54 48.84 51.51
N SER A 20 15.41 48.22 52.29
CA SER A 20 16.10 46.98 51.90
C SER A 20 15.12 45.81 51.80
N GLN A 21 14.10 45.76 52.66
CA GLN A 21 13.04 44.76 52.62
C GLN A 21 12.10 44.97 51.41
N GLU A 22 11.75 46.22 51.07
CA GLU A 22 11.00 46.53 49.85
C GLU A 22 11.76 46.20 48.56
N ILE A 23 13.08 46.44 48.54
CA ILE A 23 13.92 46.07 47.38
C ILE A 23 13.95 44.55 47.23
N ASN A 24 14.13 43.80 48.32
CA ASN A 24 14.11 42.33 48.33
C ASN A 24 12.73 41.76 47.90
N GLU A 25 11.63 42.38 48.32
CA GLU A 25 10.29 41.98 47.86
C GLU A 25 10.03 42.29 46.38
N LYS A 26 10.57 43.39 45.85
CA LYS A 26 10.47 43.74 44.42
C LYS A 26 11.30 42.78 43.56
N GLU A 27 12.47 42.37 44.04
CA GLU A 27 13.30 41.36 43.38
C GLU A 27 12.67 39.96 43.47
N GLY A 28 12.16 39.57 44.64
CA GLY A 28 11.44 38.31 44.83
C GLY A 28 10.19 38.19 43.95
N ARG A 29 9.43 39.29 43.77
CA ARG A 29 8.31 39.33 42.82
C ARG A 29 8.74 39.14 41.38
N LYS A 30 9.84 39.76 40.94
CA LYS A 30 10.39 39.57 39.59
C LYS A 30 10.81 38.13 39.33
N VAL A 31 11.46 37.49 40.30
CA VAL A 31 11.86 36.08 40.22
C VAL A 31 10.64 35.16 40.15
N LEU A 32 9.62 35.38 40.97
CA LEU A 32 8.37 34.62 40.91
C LEU A 32 7.63 34.79 39.57
N GLU A 33 7.66 36.00 39.00
CA GLU A 33 7.05 36.26 37.69
C GLU A 33 7.82 35.58 36.55
N GLN A 34 9.16 35.54 36.63
CA GLN A 34 10.00 34.76 35.71
C GLN A 34 9.70 33.26 35.81
N ILE A 35 9.68 32.69 37.02
CA ILE A 35 9.34 31.28 37.27
C ILE A 35 7.95 30.96 36.71
N ARG A 36 6.96 31.82 36.93
CA ARG A 36 5.60 31.63 36.38
C ARG A 36 5.60 31.64 34.85
N ARG A 37 6.36 32.52 34.20
CA ARG A 37 6.50 32.55 32.73
C ARG A 37 7.21 31.32 32.20
N GLU A 38 8.27 30.86 32.87
CA GLU A 38 8.99 29.64 32.50
C GLU A 38 8.10 28.41 32.61
N ILE A 39 7.35 28.26 33.72
CA ILE A 39 6.37 27.17 33.89
C ILE A 39 5.32 27.20 32.78
N GLN A 40 4.75 28.36 32.47
CA GLN A 40 3.75 28.48 31.40
C GLN A 40 4.33 28.16 30.02
N ASN A 41 5.58 28.54 29.75
CA ASN A 41 6.25 28.22 28.50
C ASN A 41 6.58 26.73 28.40
N GLU A 42 7.01 26.11 29.50
CA GLU A 42 7.27 24.68 29.58
C GLU A 42 5.98 23.86 29.40
N GLU A 43 4.88 24.26 30.05
CA GLU A 43 3.56 23.62 29.87
C GLU A 43 3.07 23.74 28.42
N LYS A 44 3.20 24.93 27.80
CA LYS A 44 2.87 25.11 26.37
C LYS A 44 3.74 24.25 25.47
N ALA A 45 5.03 24.12 25.76
CA ALA A 45 5.93 23.28 24.99
C ALA A 45 5.58 21.79 25.12
N LYS A 46 5.26 21.32 26.33
CA LYS A 46 4.78 19.95 26.58
C LYS A 46 3.47 19.67 25.86
N GLN A 47 2.51 20.59 25.93
CA GLN A 47 1.24 20.44 25.23
C GLN A 47 1.43 20.36 23.71
N LYS A 48 2.27 21.24 23.15
CA LYS A 48 2.59 21.23 21.72
C LYS A 48 3.29 19.94 21.29
N ALA A 49 4.21 19.42 22.11
CA ALA A 49 4.87 18.15 21.83
C ALA A 49 3.89 16.97 21.83
N ILE A 50 2.90 16.97 22.74
CA ILE A 50 1.83 15.95 22.77
C ILE A 50 0.95 16.07 21.52
N GLU A 51 0.50 17.28 21.16
CA GLU A 51 -0.31 17.50 19.97
C GLU A 51 0.42 17.10 18.68
N ASP A 52 1.71 17.43 18.57
CA ASP A 52 2.51 17.09 17.39
C ASP A 52 2.75 15.57 17.31
N ALA A 53 3.01 14.90 18.44
CA ALA A 53 3.10 13.44 18.48
C ALA A 53 1.76 12.76 18.12
N GLU A 54 0.64 13.30 18.59
CA GLU A 54 -0.70 12.77 18.28
C GLU A 54 -1.07 12.97 16.81
N LYS A 55 -0.72 14.12 16.21
CA LYS A 55 -0.88 14.34 14.76
C LYS A 55 -0.11 13.31 13.94
N VAL A 56 1.13 12.99 14.34
CA VAL A 56 1.93 11.96 13.66
C VAL A 56 1.28 10.59 13.80
N ARG A 57 0.80 10.23 15.00
CA ARG A 57 0.11 8.95 15.22
C ARG A 57 -1.18 8.84 14.38
N ILE A 58 -2.00 9.88 14.38
CA ILE A 58 -3.24 9.92 13.58
C ILE A 58 -2.93 9.87 12.08
N ALA A 59 -1.87 10.53 11.61
CA ALA A 59 -1.47 10.47 10.21
C ALA A 59 -1.04 9.05 9.79
N ALA A 60 -0.25 8.38 10.63
CA ALA A 60 0.15 6.98 10.41
C ALA A 60 -1.06 6.04 10.43
N GLU A 61 -1.97 6.19 11.39
CA GLU A 61 -3.18 5.38 11.49
C GLU A 61 -4.10 5.58 10.27
N LYS A 62 -4.26 6.82 9.78
CA LYS A 62 -5.01 7.11 8.55
C LYS A 62 -4.36 6.50 7.31
N GLU A 63 -3.04 6.39 7.28
CA GLU A 63 -2.33 5.73 6.19
C GLU A 63 -2.59 4.22 6.20
N GLU A 64 -2.51 3.58 7.36
CA GLU A 64 -2.85 2.17 7.54
C GLU A 64 -4.33 1.91 7.25
N GLU A 65 -5.26 2.78 7.67
CA GLU A 65 -6.68 2.67 7.33
C GLU A 65 -6.90 2.76 5.82
N LYS A 66 -6.19 3.65 5.11
CA LYS A 66 -6.25 3.73 3.65
C LYS A 66 -5.73 2.46 2.98
N LYS A 67 -4.62 1.90 3.47
CA LYS A 67 -4.09 0.61 2.98
C LYS A 67 -5.11 -0.51 3.20
N GLY A 68 -5.70 -0.60 4.40
CA GLY A 68 -6.73 -1.58 4.73
C GLY A 68 -7.99 -1.44 3.85
N LYS A 69 -8.47 -0.21 3.63
CA LYS A 69 -9.59 0.07 2.71
C LYS A 69 -9.29 -0.37 1.29
N LYS A 70 -8.09 -0.05 0.78
CA LYS A 70 -7.66 -0.46 -0.56
C LYS A 70 -7.65 -1.99 -0.71
N ILE A 71 -7.10 -2.70 0.27
CA ILE A 71 -7.09 -4.17 0.27
C ILE A 71 -8.53 -4.72 0.25
N LEU A 72 -9.42 -4.15 1.07
CA LEU A 72 -10.82 -4.59 1.11
C LEU A 72 -11.55 -4.33 -0.21
N GLU A 73 -11.31 -3.18 -0.85
CA GLU A 73 -11.84 -2.86 -2.18
C GLU A 73 -11.30 -3.81 -3.25
N ASP A 74 -10.00 -4.13 -3.22
CA ASP A 74 -9.39 -5.08 -4.14
C ASP A 74 -10.00 -6.48 -4.01
N ILE A 75 -10.24 -6.94 -2.78
CA ILE A 75 -10.93 -8.22 -2.52
C ILE A 75 -12.37 -8.18 -3.03
N ARG A 76 -13.14 -7.14 -2.67
CA ARG A 76 -14.54 -7.00 -3.12
C ARG A 76 -14.64 -6.97 -4.64
N ARG A 77 -13.69 -6.31 -5.29
CA ARG A 77 -13.61 -6.23 -6.74
C ARG A 77 -13.28 -7.60 -7.33
N ASP A 78 -12.24 -8.28 -6.83
CA ASP A 78 -11.86 -9.62 -7.29
C ASP A 78 -13.00 -10.63 -7.14
N MET A 79 -13.79 -10.55 -6.08
CA MET A 79 -14.94 -11.44 -5.89
C MET A 79 -16.11 -11.18 -6.83
N ASN A 80 -16.27 -9.94 -7.32
CA ASN A 80 -17.42 -9.53 -8.14
C ASN A 80 -17.10 -9.44 -9.64
N GLU A 81 -15.82 -9.38 -10.01
CA GLU A 81 -15.38 -9.34 -11.41
C GLU A 81 -15.51 -10.70 -12.09
N SER A 82 -15.83 -10.68 -13.39
CA SER A 82 -15.82 -11.88 -14.22
C SER A 82 -14.39 -12.40 -14.39
N LEU A 83 -14.23 -13.68 -14.72
CA LEU A 83 -12.91 -14.23 -15.06
C LEU A 83 -12.28 -13.51 -16.25
N GLU A 84 -13.09 -13.08 -17.21
CA GLU A 84 -12.65 -12.28 -18.35
C GLU A 84 -12.04 -10.94 -17.91
N GLU A 85 -12.73 -10.21 -17.04
CA GLU A 85 -12.24 -8.92 -16.52
C GLU A 85 -10.94 -9.08 -15.72
N LYS A 86 -10.79 -10.17 -14.96
CA LYS A 86 -9.54 -10.50 -14.25
C LYS A 86 -8.36 -10.69 -15.21
N VAL A 87 -8.60 -11.31 -16.38
CA VAL A 87 -7.57 -11.49 -17.41
C VAL A 87 -7.17 -10.17 -18.04
N PHE A 88 -8.12 -9.28 -18.34
CA PHE A 88 -7.82 -8.01 -18.99
C PHE A 88 -7.30 -6.93 -18.05
N ARG A 89 -7.65 -6.99 -16.76
CA ARG A 89 -7.11 -6.14 -15.70
C ARG A 89 -5.66 -6.48 -15.35
N SER A 90 -5.18 -7.69 -15.64
CA SER A 90 -3.80 -8.09 -15.34
C SER A 90 -2.82 -7.07 -15.93
N GLU A 91 -1.62 -7.00 -15.36
CA GLU A 91 -0.57 -6.14 -15.91
C GLU A 91 -0.42 -6.37 -17.42
N ASN A 92 -0.20 -5.29 -18.18
CA ASN A 92 -0.09 -5.35 -19.64
C ASN A 92 1.27 -5.92 -20.10
N THR A 93 1.79 -6.89 -19.36
CA THR A 93 2.92 -7.71 -19.74
C THR A 93 2.40 -9.03 -20.31
N LEU A 94 3.21 -9.65 -21.16
CA LEU A 94 2.84 -10.91 -21.80
C LEU A 94 2.70 -12.02 -20.75
N GLU A 95 3.63 -12.08 -19.81
CA GLU A 95 3.71 -13.08 -18.75
C GLU A 95 2.51 -12.98 -17.80
N ALA A 96 2.15 -11.76 -17.36
CA ALA A 96 1.00 -11.57 -16.46
C ALA A 96 -0.32 -11.95 -17.13
N ARG A 97 -0.49 -11.63 -18.41
CA ARG A 97 -1.68 -12.02 -19.19
C ARG A 97 -1.77 -13.52 -19.40
N MET A 98 -0.65 -14.18 -19.72
CA MET A 98 -0.60 -15.64 -19.84
C MET A 98 -0.96 -16.32 -18.52
N ALA A 99 -0.43 -15.83 -17.39
CA ALA A 99 -0.74 -16.37 -16.07
C ALA A 99 -2.23 -16.16 -15.67
N ALA A 100 -2.77 -14.97 -15.93
CA ALA A 100 -4.17 -14.66 -15.65
C ALA A 100 -5.12 -15.51 -16.51
N ALA A 101 -4.83 -15.64 -17.81
CA ALA A 101 -5.60 -16.49 -18.73
C ALA A 101 -5.51 -17.96 -18.33
N GLY A 102 -4.33 -18.46 -17.95
CA GLY A 102 -4.15 -19.82 -17.46
C GLY A 102 -5.00 -20.10 -16.21
N THR A 103 -5.00 -19.17 -15.25
CA THR A 103 -5.85 -19.26 -14.06
C THR A 103 -7.34 -19.30 -14.42
N ALA A 104 -7.77 -18.46 -15.36
CA ALA A 104 -9.16 -18.44 -15.82
C ALA A 104 -9.57 -19.77 -16.49
N PHE A 105 -8.68 -20.39 -17.27
CA PHE A 105 -8.93 -21.69 -17.89
C PHE A 105 -8.96 -22.83 -16.87
N GLU A 106 -8.11 -22.85 -15.84
CA GLU A 106 -8.19 -23.88 -14.78
C GLU A 106 -9.51 -23.79 -14.01
N ILE A 107 -9.94 -22.58 -13.65
CA ILE A 107 -11.27 -22.38 -13.03
C ILE A 107 -12.38 -22.82 -13.99
N GLY A 108 -12.24 -22.51 -15.28
CA GLY A 108 -13.18 -22.94 -16.33
C GLY A 108 -13.27 -24.46 -16.42
N LYS A 109 -12.15 -25.17 -16.32
CA LYS A 109 -12.06 -26.63 -16.37
C LYS A 109 -12.75 -27.30 -15.20
N GLU A 110 -12.57 -26.76 -13.98
CA GLU A 110 -13.29 -27.24 -12.79
C GLU A 110 -14.82 -27.10 -12.97
N ARG A 111 -15.27 -25.95 -13.48
CA ARG A 111 -16.70 -25.72 -13.77
C ARG A 111 -17.20 -26.65 -14.88
N MET A 112 -16.37 -26.91 -15.88
CA MET A 112 -16.73 -27.76 -17.01
C MET A 112 -16.85 -29.23 -16.64
N ALA A 113 -16.11 -29.70 -15.63
CA ALA A 113 -16.25 -31.08 -15.14
C ALA A 113 -17.67 -31.36 -14.62
N PHE A 114 -18.30 -30.37 -13.98
CA PHE A 114 -19.70 -30.47 -13.56
C PHE A 114 -20.65 -30.50 -14.75
N LEU A 115 -20.49 -29.55 -15.69
CA LEU A 115 -21.32 -29.49 -16.89
C LEU A 115 -21.21 -30.75 -17.76
N LYS A 116 -20.01 -31.36 -17.87
CA LYS A 116 -19.82 -32.63 -18.58
C LYS A 116 -20.71 -33.74 -18.02
N MET A 117 -20.86 -33.82 -16.70
CA MET A 117 -21.75 -34.81 -16.07
C MET A 117 -23.21 -34.54 -16.41
N GLU A 118 -23.66 -33.28 -16.37
CA GLU A 118 -25.03 -32.91 -16.76
C GLU A 118 -25.30 -33.18 -18.24
N GLU A 119 -24.34 -32.87 -19.12
CA GLU A 119 -24.40 -33.15 -20.55
C GLU A 119 -24.50 -34.66 -20.83
N GLU A 120 -23.76 -35.50 -20.09
CA GLU A 120 -23.88 -36.97 -20.16
C GLU A 120 -25.23 -37.48 -19.65
N GLU A 121 -25.79 -36.89 -18.59
CA GLU A 121 -27.12 -37.24 -18.08
C GLU A 121 -28.21 -36.90 -19.09
N ILE A 122 -28.11 -35.75 -19.78
CA ILE A 122 -29.03 -35.36 -20.85
C ILE A 122 -29.03 -36.43 -21.96
N ILE A 123 -27.85 -36.89 -22.40
CA ILE A 123 -27.74 -37.94 -23.43
C ILE A 123 -28.47 -39.21 -22.98
N LYS A 124 -28.22 -39.68 -21.74
CA LYS A 124 -28.84 -40.90 -21.20
C LYS A 124 -30.37 -40.77 -21.12
N LEU A 125 -30.87 -39.59 -20.76
CA LEU A 125 -32.31 -39.32 -20.69
C LEU A 125 -32.96 -39.30 -22.06
N GLU A 126 -32.33 -38.66 -23.05
CA GLU A 126 -32.81 -38.67 -24.44
C GLU A 126 -32.90 -40.08 -25.00
N GLU A 127 -31.85 -40.89 -24.78
CA GLU A 127 -31.82 -42.30 -25.18
C GLU A 127 -32.97 -43.10 -24.53
N ALA A 128 -33.18 -42.93 -23.22
CA ALA A 128 -34.26 -43.61 -22.51
C ALA A 128 -35.66 -43.18 -22.98
N LEU A 129 -35.82 -41.93 -23.40
CA LEU A 129 -37.07 -41.36 -23.93
C LEU A 129 -37.27 -41.65 -25.42
N GLY A 130 -36.31 -42.28 -26.10
CA GLY A 130 -36.36 -42.54 -27.54
C GLY A 130 -36.32 -41.25 -28.38
N VAL A 131 -35.74 -40.17 -27.84
CA VAL A 131 -35.52 -38.93 -28.55
C VAL A 131 -34.33 -39.12 -29.48
N GLU A 132 -34.50 -38.80 -30.77
CA GLU A 132 -33.39 -38.87 -31.72
C GLU A 132 -32.36 -37.78 -31.38
N ALA A 133 -31.13 -38.19 -31.11
CA ALA A 133 -30.05 -37.27 -30.78
C ALA A 133 -29.76 -36.34 -31.97
N ASP A 134 -29.70 -35.03 -31.71
CA ASP A 134 -29.28 -34.06 -32.72
C ASP A 134 -27.80 -34.28 -33.06
N LYS A 135 -27.54 -34.69 -34.31
CA LYS A 135 -26.19 -34.94 -34.84
C LYS A 135 -25.33 -33.68 -34.93
N ASN A 136 -25.94 -32.50 -34.90
CA ASN A 136 -25.25 -31.22 -34.93
C ASN A 136 -25.08 -30.62 -33.53
N ARG A 137 -25.52 -31.31 -32.47
CA ARG A 137 -25.35 -30.83 -31.10
C ARG A 137 -23.86 -30.75 -30.77
N VAL A 138 -23.42 -29.55 -30.43
CA VAL A 138 -22.08 -29.29 -29.88
C VAL A 138 -22.24 -28.83 -28.44
N PHE A 139 -21.71 -29.64 -27.53
CA PHE A 139 -21.72 -29.37 -26.11
C PHE A 139 -20.79 -28.22 -25.75
N LEU A 140 -21.08 -27.55 -24.63
CA LEU A 140 -20.25 -26.45 -24.16
C LEU A 140 -18.89 -26.98 -23.72
N SER A 141 -18.87 -28.18 -23.13
CA SER A 141 -17.65 -28.85 -22.73
C SER A 141 -16.69 -29.14 -23.88
N GLN A 142 -17.22 -29.55 -25.03
CA GLN A 142 -16.43 -29.75 -26.23
C GLN A 142 -15.81 -28.44 -26.72
N LYS A 143 -16.60 -27.36 -26.81
CA LYS A 143 -16.09 -26.04 -27.22
C LYS A 143 -15.02 -25.53 -26.26
N PHE A 144 -15.18 -25.81 -24.97
CA PHE A 144 -14.22 -25.45 -23.95
C PHE A 144 -12.90 -26.20 -24.15
N ASP A 145 -12.94 -27.52 -24.29
CA ASP A 145 -11.74 -28.36 -24.51
C ASP A 145 -10.99 -27.90 -25.77
N GLU A 146 -11.69 -27.68 -26.89
CA GLU A 146 -11.09 -27.19 -28.13
C GLU A 146 -10.41 -25.81 -27.97
N THR A 147 -10.99 -24.93 -27.16
CA THR A 147 -10.45 -23.59 -26.90
C THR A 147 -9.24 -23.67 -25.97
N TYR A 148 -9.32 -24.51 -24.94
CA TYR A 148 -8.23 -24.73 -23.99
C TYR A 148 -7.01 -25.37 -24.65
N ASP A 149 -7.20 -26.34 -25.54
CA ASP A 149 -6.11 -26.95 -26.30
C ASP A 149 -5.41 -25.93 -27.21
N LYS A 150 -6.18 -25.07 -27.89
CA LYS A 150 -5.62 -23.96 -28.68
C LYS A 150 -4.85 -22.98 -27.83
N PHE A 151 -5.37 -22.62 -26.66
CA PHE A 151 -4.67 -21.76 -25.71
C PHE A 151 -3.33 -22.35 -25.28
N ASN A 152 -3.30 -23.63 -24.90
CA ASN A 152 -2.08 -24.33 -24.53
C ASN A 152 -1.06 -24.39 -25.68
N SER A 153 -1.52 -24.69 -26.90
CA SER A 153 -0.66 -24.69 -28.09
C SER A 153 -0.05 -23.32 -28.35
N ASN A 154 -0.86 -22.26 -28.30
CA ASN A 154 -0.39 -20.89 -28.52
C ASN A 154 0.61 -20.44 -27.43
N ASN A 155 0.38 -20.78 -26.17
CA ASN A 155 1.31 -20.44 -25.09
C ASN A 155 2.67 -21.11 -25.27
N ASN A 156 2.69 -22.38 -25.65
CA ASN A 156 3.94 -23.08 -25.96
C ASN A 156 4.69 -22.43 -27.13
N GLN A 157 3.97 -21.96 -28.15
CA GLN A 157 4.59 -21.22 -29.26
C GLN A 157 5.17 -19.88 -28.79
N ILE A 158 4.45 -19.14 -27.95
CA ILE A 158 4.92 -17.88 -27.38
C ILE A 158 6.20 -18.09 -26.56
N GLU A 159 6.23 -19.12 -25.71
CA GLU A 159 7.41 -19.44 -24.90
C GLU A 159 8.64 -19.75 -25.77
N ASN A 160 8.45 -20.51 -26.85
CA ASN A 160 9.53 -20.77 -27.81
C ASN A 160 10.04 -19.49 -28.48
N ILE A 161 9.14 -18.57 -28.88
CA ILE A 161 9.51 -17.28 -29.49
C ILE A 161 10.28 -16.41 -28.48
N LEU A 162 9.87 -16.39 -27.21
CA LEU A 162 10.57 -15.65 -26.17
C LEU A 162 12.01 -16.15 -26.00
N LEU A 163 12.19 -17.47 -25.96
CA LEU A 163 13.52 -18.10 -25.88
C LEU A 163 14.39 -17.78 -27.11
N GLU A 164 13.81 -17.76 -28.30
CA GLU A 164 14.52 -17.39 -29.53
C GLU A 164 14.93 -15.91 -29.52
N ASN A 165 14.04 -15.01 -29.10
CA ASN A 165 14.33 -13.59 -28.98
C ASN A 165 15.44 -13.30 -27.97
N GLU A 166 15.50 -14.03 -26.85
CA GLU A 166 16.59 -13.92 -25.87
C GLU A 166 17.95 -14.24 -26.51
N LYS A 167 18.04 -15.34 -27.26
CA LYS A 167 19.26 -15.73 -27.99
C LYS A 167 19.65 -14.68 -29.03
N LEU A 168 18.69 -14.16 -29.79
CA LEU A 168 18.93 -13.12 -30.79
C LEU A 168 19.47 -11.83 -30.14
N ASN A 169 18.89 -11.41 -29.01
CA ASN A 169 19.37 -10.25 -28.25
C ASN A 169 20.79 -10.45 -27.74
N GLU A 170 21.14 -11.66 -27.30
CA GLU A 170 22.51 -11.97 -26.89
C GLU A 170 23.49 -11.85 -28.07
N TYR A 171 23.11 -12.38 -29.25
CA TYR A 171 23.92 -12.23 -30.46
C TYR A 171 24.09 -10.77 -30.87
N LEU A 172 23.03 -9.96 -30.83
CA LEU A 172 23.09 -8.52 -31.10
C LEU A 172 24.03 -7.81 -30.13
N SER A 173 23.93 -8.10 -28.82
CA SER A 173 24.84 -7.53 -27.82
C SER A 173 26.30 -7.88 -28.07
N ARG A 174 26.58 -9.10 -28.53
CA ARG A 174 27.94 -9.52 -28.91
C ARG A 174 28.43 -8.77 -30.15
N LEU A 175 27.57 -8.60 -31.16
CA LEU A 175 27.87 -7.84 -32.37
C LEU A 175 28.15 -6.37 -32.05
N ASP A 176 27.32 -5.73 -31.24
CA ASP A 176 27.51 -4.34 -30.81
C ASP A 176 28.87 -4.15 -30.11
N LYS A 177 29.25 -5.08 -29.23
CA LYS A 177 30.57 -5.05 -28.57
C LYS A 177 31.72 -5.19 -29.57
N MET A 178 31.57 -6.02 -30.59
CA MET A 178 32.59 -6.15 -31.65
C MET A 178 32.65 -4.88 -32.49
N GLU A 179 31.51 -4.31 -32.87
CA GLU A 179 31.44 -3.07 -33.65
C GLU A 179 32.06 -1.89 -32.88
N GLN A 180 31.77 -1.75 -31.58
CA GLN A 180 32.40 -0.75 -30.73
C GLN A 180 33.92 -0.92 -30.68
N LYS A 181 34.44 -2.14 -30.54
CA LYS A 181 35.90 -2.40 -30.57
C LYS A 181 36.53 -1.98 -31.90
N VAL A 182 35.85 -2.25 -33.01
CA VAL A 182 36.33 -1.84 -34.35
C VAL A 182 36.29 -0.32 -34.51
N LYS A 183 35.25 0.35 -34.01
CA LYS A 183 35.07 1.82 -34.09
C LYS A 183 36.05 2.60 -33.22
N VAL A 184 36.41 2.08 -32.05
CA VAL A 184 37.38 2.73 -31.15
C VAL A 184 38.81 2.60 -31.69
N GLY A 185 39.03 1.76 -32.71
CA GLY A 185 40.34 1.45 -33.26
C GLY A 185 41.13 0.57 -32.30
N ASN A 186 42.01 -0.28 -32.85
CA ASN A 186 43.10 -0.83 -32.05
C ASN A 186 43.96 0.31 -31.48
#